data_AF-A0A4D4J2K3-F1
#
_entry.id   AF-A0A4D4J2K3-F1
#
_cell.length_a   1.000
_cell.length_b   1.000
_cell.length_c   1.000
_cell.angle_alpha   90.00
_cell.angle_beta   90.00
_cell.angle_gamma   90.00
#
_symmetry.space_group_name_H-M   'P 1'
#
loop_
_entity.id
_entity.type
_entity.pdbx_description
1 polymer ?
#
loop_
_entity_poly.entity_id
_entity_poly.type
_entity_poly.pdbx_seq_one_letter_code
_entity_poly.pdbx_strand_id
1 'polypeptide(L)'
;MPRPGSHHYDVRRTHLRKDFEHRGVPDEQADDAANAELQRDNPPQPVGPGDRAGRPRGTRGTSRDDPSADEFAQPHAGGLVLRSSAFSDHAVIPDRYSFEGGNTSPPLEWADLPPGTRELALVCEDPDAPGGTFVHWVLAGISPETGGIAEGRPPEGAVVGRNGFGRRGWGGPRPPVGDQPHRYFFRLYASDRPLDLGPAPSADDLRAAVSGHELATGTLVGLFAR
;
A
#
# COMPACT_ATOMS: atom_id res chain seq x y z
N MET A 1 -10.70 18.87 8.79
CA MET A 1 -10.59 18.18 7.49
C MET A 1 -11.13 16.77 7.64
N PRO A 2 -11.98 16.27 6.72
CA PRO A 2 -12.44 14.89 6.78
C PRO A 2 -11.27 13.93 6.58
N ARG A 3 -11.19 12.88 7.41
CA ARG A 3 -10.15 11.86 7.28
C ARG A 3 -10.47 10.97 6.07
N PRO A 4 -9.47 10.52 5.29
CA PRO A 4 -9.66 9.49 4.27
C PRO A 4 -10.43 8.29 4.86
N GLY A 5 -11.45 7.79 4.15
CA GLY A 5 -12.32 6.70 4.62
C GLY A 5 -13.42 7.07 5.62
N SER A 6 -13.59 8.35 5.96
CA SER A 6 -14.74 8.79 6.78
C SER A 6 -15.96 9.08 5.91
N HIS A 7 -17.17 8.86 6.44
CA HIS A 7 -18.42 9.23 5.78
C HIS A 7 -18.42 10.70 5.28
N HIS A 8 -17.75 11.60 6.01
CA HIS A 8 -17.61 13.00 5.63
C HIS A 8 -16.67 13.20 4.42
N TYR A 9 -15.67 12.34 4.23
CA TYR A 9 -14.79 12.32 3.06
C TYR A 9 -15.57 11.88 1.81
N ASP A 10 -16.36 10.82 1.92
CA ASP A 10 -17.16 10.28 0.81
C ASP A 10 -18.22 11.27 0.33
N VAL A 11 -18.91 11.93 1.26
CA VAL A 11 -19.90 12.98 0.94
C VAL A 11 -19.22 14.15 0.23
N ARG A 12 -18.06 14.60 0.73
CA ARG A 12 -17.32 15.72 0.12
C ARG A 12 -16.82 15.37 -1.27
N ARG A 13 -16.31 14.15 -1.48
CA ARG A 13 -15.91 13.65 -2.80
C ARG A 13 -17.08 13.63 -3.78
N THR A 14 -18.23 13.11 -3.33
CA THR A 14 -19.42 13.02 -4.18
C THR A 14 -19.88 14.40 -4.65
N HIS A 15 -19.79 15.42 -3.79
CA HIS A 15 -20.04 16.80 -4.20
C HIS A 15 -18.99 17.32 -5.18
N LEU A 16 -17.70 17.11 -4.89
CA LEU A 16 -16.62 17.55 -5.78
C LEU A 16 -16.70 16.92 -7.18
N ARG A 17 -16.98 15.61 -7.26
CA ARG A 17 -17.19 14.91 -8.54
C ARG A 17 -18.34 15.54 -9.32
N LYS A 18 -19.51 15.73 -8.69
CA LYS A 18 -20.67 16.39 -9.33
C LYS A 18 -20.36 17.81 -9.78
N ASP A 19 -19.59 18.55 -9.00
CA ASP A 19 -19.15 19.90 -9.35
C ASP A 19 -18.23 19.88 -10.58
N PHE A 20 -17.31 18.92 -10.68
CA PHE A 20 -16.45 18.76 -11.86
C PHE A 20 -17.23 18.31 -13.09
N GLU A 21 -18.16 17.35 -12.96
CA GLU A 21 -19.07 16.93 -14.03
C GLU A 21 -19.91 18.11 -14.55
N HIS A 22 -20.49 18.93 -13.65
CA HIS A 22 -21.25 20.12 -14.03
C HIS A 22 -20.39 21.18 -14.74
N ARG A 23 -19.08 21.18 -14.48
CA ARG A 23 -18.09 22.01 -15.18
C ARG A 23 -17.62 21.42 -16.51
N GLY A 24 -18.20 20.30 -16.95
CA GLY A 24 -17.90 19.64 -18.21
C GLY A 24 -16.64 18.76 -18.18
N VAL A 25 -16.13 18.41 -16.99
CA VAL A 25 -15.05 17.42 -16.85
C VAL A 25 -15.64 16.03 -17.16
N PRO A 26 -15.02 15.24 -18.06
CA PRO A 26 -15.44 13.87 -18.34
C PRO A 26 -15.44 13.01 -17.07
N ASP A 27 -16.35 12.03 -16.98
CA ASP A 27 -16.54 11.17 -15.80
C ASP A 27 -15.22 10.55 -15.29
N GLU A 28 -14.41 10.01 -16.21
CA GLU A 28 -13.08 9.44 -15.94
C GLU A 28 -12.13 10.45 -15.27
N GLN A 29 -12.22 11.73 -15.64
CA GLN A 29 -11.38 12.79 -15.10
C GLN A 29 -11.98 13.43 -13.85
N ALA A 30 -13.28 13.28 -13.61
CA ALA A 30 -13.97 13.86 -12.46
C ALA A 30 -13.59 13.14 -11.16
N ASP A 31 -13.38 11.82 -11.21
CA ASP A 31 -12.88 11.05 -10.07
C ASP A 31 -11.42 11.38 -9.74
N ASP A 32 -10.56 11.48 -10.76
CA ASP A 32 -9.18 11.90 -10.61
C ASP A 32 -9.09 13.34 -10.06
N ALA A 33 -9.92 14.25 -10.57
CA ALA A 33 -9.96 15.63 -10.09
C ALA A 33 -10.49 15.74 -8.65
N ALA A 34 -11.51 14.96 -8.29
CA ALA A 34 -12.02 14.92 -6.93
C ALA A 34 -11.00 14.33 -5.95
N ASN A 35 -10.28 13.27 -6.34
CA ASN A 35 -9.19 12.70 -5.55
C ASN A 35 -8.03 13.70 -5.39
N ALA A 36 -7.62 14.35 -6.47
CA ALA A 36 -6.57 15.36 -6.43
C ALA A 36 -6.94 16.54 -5.52
N GLU A 37 -8.19 16.99 -5.53
CA GLU A 37 -8.67 18.06 -4.64
C GLU A 37 -8.66 17.61 -3.16
N LEU A 38 -9.11 16.39 -2.88
CA LEU A 38 -9.10 15.84 -1.52
C LEU A 38 -7.68 15.61 -0.98
N GLN A 39 -6.74 15.24 -1.84
CA GLN A 39 -5.33 15.10 -1.51
C GLN A 39 -4.65 16.46 -1.25
N ARG A 40 -5.06 17.55 -1.93
CA ARG A 40 -4.56 18.90 -1.61
C ARG A 40 -4.97 19.35 -0.20
N ASP A 41 -6.17 18.99 0.22
CA ASP A 41 -6.71 19.35 1.54
C ASP A 41 -6.25 18.42 2.67
N ASN A 42 -5.68 17.27 2.33
CA ASN A 42 -5.04 16.35 3.25
C ASN A 42 -3.69 15.88 2.68
N PRO A 43 -2.71 16.80 2.58
CA PRO A 43 -1.41 16.47 2.04
C PRO A 43 -0.76 15.34 2.85
N PRO A 44 0.07 14.48 2.22
CA PRO A 44 0.84 13.49 2.96
C PRO A 44 1.58 14.19 4.10
N GLN A 45 1.41 13.68 5.32
CA GLN A 45 1.99 14.30 6.52
C GLN A 45 3.51 14.40 6.33
N PRO A 46 4.12 15.61 6.45
CA PRO A 46 5.56 15.73 6.35
C PRO A 46 6.22 15.03 7.54
N VAL A 47 7.24 14.22 7.24
CA VAL A 47 8.10 13.58 8.24
C VAL A 47 8.80 14.67 9.06
N GLY A 48 8.64 14.63 10.38
CA GLY A 48 9.36 15.52 11.28
C GLY A 48 10.87 15.25 11.17
N PRO A 49 11.74 16.29 11.15
CA PRO A 49 13.17 16.08 11.10
C PRO A 49 13.63 15.36 12.38
N GLY A 50 14.25 14.20 12.21
CA GLY A 50 14.89 13.48 13.31
C GLY A 50 16.01 14.34 13.91
N ASP A 51 15.86 14.69 15.19
CA ASP A 51 16.83 15.46 15.95
C ASP A 51 18.18 14.74 16.00
N ARG A 52 19.15 15.26 15.23
CA ARG A 52 20.58 15.07 15.46
C ARG A 52 21.14 16.34 16.10
N ALA A 53 21.52 16.26 17.37
CA ALA A 53 22.81 16.72 17.91
C ALA A 53 22.77 16.88 19.43
N GLY A 54 23.81 16.38 20.13
CA GLY A 54 24.13 16.82 21.49
C GLY A 54 24.79 15.80 22.40
N ARG A 55 26.02 15.35 22.09
CA ARG A 55 26.90 14.78 23.14
C ARG A 55 27.35 15.90 24.09
N PRO A 56 27.57 15.57 25.38
CA PRO A 56 28.90 15.81 25.91
C PRO A 56 29.48 14.64 26.73
N ARG A 57 30.82 14.65 26.83
CA ARG A 57 31.68 13.74 27.61
C ARG A 57 31.45 13.91 29.12
N GLY A 58 31.51 12.81 29.85
CA GLY A 58 31.70 12.76 31.31
C GLY A 58 32.29 11.42 31.72
N THR A 59 33.26 11.43 32.63
CA THR A 59 34.20 10.35 32.93
C THR A 59 33.82 9.46 34.12
N ARG A 60 34.05 8.15 33.97
CA ARG A 60 34.61 7.14 34.91
C ARG A 60 34.13 7.10 36.38
N GLY A 61 33.53 5.97 36.77
CA GLY A 61 33.38 5.50 38.16
C GLY A 61 32.96 4.02 38.19
N THR A 62 33.63 3.23 39.03
CA THR A 62 33.62 1.76 39.12
C THR A 62 32.48 1.21 39.99
N SER A 63 31.87 0.06 39.64
CA SER A 63 31.82 -1.17 40.47
C SER A 63 30.71 -2.15 40.01
N ARG A 64 31.08 -3.44 40.09
CA ARG A 64 30.38 -4.74 40.12
C ARG A 64 28.84 -4.86 40.05
N ASP A 65 28.47 -5.91 39.31
CA ASP A 65 27.28 -6.77 39.37
C ASP A 65 25.93 -6.17 38.92
N ASP A 66 25.64 -6.31 37.62
CA ASP A 66 24.28 -6.52 37.09
C ASP A 66 24.37 -7.20 35.70
N PRO A 67 23.64 -8.31 35.43
CA PRO A 67 23.54 -8.85 34.08
C PRO A 67 22.85 -7.83 33.17
N SER A 68 23.47 -7.58 32.03
CA SER A 68 23.11 -6.55 31.05
C SER A 68 21.63 -6.61 30.66
N ALA A 69 20.86 -5.63 31.13
CA ALA A 69 19.47 -5.39 30.75
C ALA A 69 19.36 -4.71 29.38
N ASP A 70 20.04 -5.24 28.36
CA ASP A 70 20.23 -4.56 27.06
C ASP A 70 20.15 -5.51 25.83
N GLU A 71 19.30 -6.54 25.85
CA GLU A 71 19.13 -7.39 24.65
C GLU A 71 17.70 -7.80 24.23
N PHE A 72 16.63 -7.27 24.82
CA PHE A 72 15.27 -7.49 24.27
C PHE A 72 14.33 -6.29 24.40
N ALA A 73 14.85 -5.07 24.27
CA ALA A 73 14.01 -3.91 23.95
C ALA A 73 14.02 -3.72 22.42
N GLN A 74 13.28 -4.55 21.69
CA GLN A 74 12.94 -4.22 20.30
C GLN A 74 11.57 -3.54 20.26
N PRO A 75 11.48 -2.21 20.17
CA PRO A 75 10.30 -1.56 19.63
C PRO A 75 10.50 -1.45 18.13
N HIS A 76 10.28 -2.53 17.38
CA HIS A 76 10.20 -2.47 15.92
C HIS A 76 8.77 -2.72 15.47
N ALA A 77 7.91 -1.76 15.84
CA ALA A 77 6.70 -1.47 15.10
C ALA A 77 6.86 -0.05 14.51
N GLY A 78 7.91 0.14 13.70
CA GLY A 78 7.92 1.23 12.74
C GLY A 78 6.94 0.86 11.64
N GLY A 79 5.77 1.49 11.61
CA GLY A 79 4.70 1.14 10.69
C GLY A 79 5.09 1.47 9.26
N LEU A 80 5.36 0.45 8.44
CA LEU A 80 5.51 0.60 7.00
C LEU A 80 4.30 1.34 6.43
N VAL A 81 4.54 2.50 5.83
CA VAL A 81 3.48 3.31 5.21
C VAL A 81 3.37 2.91 3.74
N LEU A 82 2.16 2.57 3.29
CA LEU A 82 1.84 2.33 1.87
C LEU A 82 0.84 3.39 1.40
N ARG A 83 1.09 4.01 0.25
CA ARG A 83 0.21 5.04 -0.33
C ARG A 83 0.19 4.97 -1.86
N SER A 84 -0.74 5.69 -2.46
CA SER A 84 -0.82 5.91 -3.90
C SER A 84 -1.05 7.40 -4.18
N SER A 85 -0.44 7.92 -5.24
CA SER A 85 -0.77 9.26 -5.75
C SER A 85 -2.14 9.28 -6.44
N ALA A 86 -2.68 8.12 -6.86
CA ALA A 86 -3.94 8.03 -7.57
C ALA A 86 -5.18 8.07 -6.66
N PHE A 87 -5.07 7.58 -5.43
CA PHE A 87 -6.16 7.55 -4.47
C PHE A 87 -5.63 7.48 -3.03
N SER A 88 -6.37 8.10 -2.11
CA SER A 88 -6.12 8.02 -0.67
C SER A 88 -6.65 6.71 -0.10
N ASP A 89 -6.22 6.37 1.12
CA ASP A 89 -6.76 5.21 1.83
C ASP A 89 -8.29 5.27 2.01
N HIS A 90 -8.94 4.15 1.74
CA HIS A 90 -10.38 3.96 1.65
C HIS A 90 -11.10 4.88 0.64
N ALA A 91 -10.39 5.47 -0.32
CA ALA A 91 -11.00 6.25 -1.39
C ALA A 91 -11.28 5.38 -2.63
N VAL A 92 -12.18 5.84 -3.50
CA VAL A 92 -12.47 5.14 -4.76
C VAL A 92 -11.27 5.19 -5.71
N ILE A 93 -10.92 4.02 -6.21
CA ILE A 93 -9.88 3.78 -7.22
C ILE A 93 -10.39 4.35 -8.57
N PRO A 94 -9.60 5.17 -9.26
CA PRO A 94 -9.98 5.66 -10.60
C PRO A 94 -10.24 4.55 -11.61
N ASP A 95 -11.21 4.76 -12.51
CA ASP A 95 -11.70 3.73 -13.44
C ASP A 95 -10.62 3.17 -14.37
N ARG A 96 -9.65 3.99 -14.77
CA ARG A 96 -8.47 3.55 -15.54
C ARG A 96 -7.69 2.37 -14.93
N TYR A 97 -7.79 2.14 -13.63
CA TYR A 97 -7.17 1.00 -12.94
C TYR A 97 -8.11 -0.21 -12.83
N SER A 98 -9.40 -0.03 -13.11
CA SER A 98 -10.42 -1.08 -13.18
C SER A 98 -10.18 -2.00 -14.38
N PHE A 99 -10.73 -3.21 -14.34
CA PHE A 99 -10.55 -4.19 -15.40
C PHE A 99 -11.11 -3.71 -16.76
N GLU A 100 -12.15 -2.87 -16.74
CA GLU A 100 -12.84 -2.40 -17.95
C GLU A 100 -12.40 -0.98 -18.37
N GLY A 101 -11.91 -0.14 -17.45
CA GLY A 101 -11.49 1.24 -17.74
C GLY A 101 -10.05 1.40 -18.25
N GLY A 102 -9.22 0.36 -18.18
CA GLY A 102 -7.86 0.39 -18.73
C GLY A 102 -6.95 -0.70 -18.21
N ASN A 103 -7.32 -1.31 -17.08
CA ASN A 103 -6.62 -2.44 -16.46
C ASN A 103 -5.12 -2.17 -16.25
N THR A 104 -4.79 -0.92 -15.92
CA THR A 104 -3.44 -0.49 -15.57
C THR A 104 -3.26 -0.61 -14.05
N SER A 105 -2.08 -0.99 -13.55
CA SER A 105 -1.85 -1.05 -12.10
C SER A 105 -1.68 0.37 -11.53
N PRO A 106 -2.23 0.69 -10.35
CA PRO A 106 -2.04 1.99 -9.74
C PRO A 106 -0.58 2.23 -9.34
N PRO A 107 -0.11 3.49 -9.35
CA PRO A 107 1.18 3.83 -8.78
C PRO A 107 1.13 3.60 -7.26
N LEU A 108 2.18 3.00 -6.70
CA LEU A 108 2.30 2.77 -5.26
C LEU A 108 3.63 3.33 -4.76
N GLU A 109 3.63 3.87 -3.55
CA GLU A 109 4.82 4.36 -2.87
C GLU A 109 4.81 3.89 -1.43
N TRP A 110 5.99 3.70 -0.86
CA TRP A 110 6.13 3.38 0.55
C TRP A 110 7.17 4.24 1.24
N ALA A 111 7.04 4.32 2.56
CA ALA A 111 7.98 5.00 3.44
C ALA A 111 8.13 4.21 4.75
N ASP A 112 9.12 4.61 5.54
CA ASP A 112 9.36 4.07 6.88
C ASP A 112 9.62 2.55 6.90
N LEU A 113 10.38 2.08 5.91
CA LEU A 113 10.84 0.68 5.88
C LEU A 113 11.67 0.34 7.13
N PRO A 114 11.36 -0.77 7.82
CA PRO A 114 12.17 -1.22 8.94
C PRO A 114 13.64 -1.47 8.54
N PRO A 115 14.61 -1.10 9.39
CA PRO A 115 15.99 -1.52 9.21
C PRO A 115 16.08 -3.05 9.09
N GLY A 116 16.91 -3.53 8.17
CA GLY A 116 17.05 -4.96 7.92
C GLY A 116 16.13 -5.53 6.84
N THR A 117 15.23 -4.72 6.27
CA THR A 117 14.43 -5.13 5.10
C THR A 117 15.35 -5.54 3.95
N ARG A 118 15.19 -6.78 3.47
CA ARG A 118 15.93 -7.36 2.34
C ARG A 118 15.10 -7.50 1.08
N GLU A 119 13.82 -7.76 1.24
CA GLU A 119 12.88 -7.92 0.12
C GLU A 119 11.51 -7.35 0.51
N LEU A 120 10.83 -6.79 -0.48
CA LEU A 120 9.43 -6.40 -0.41
C LEU A 120 8.56 -7.33 -1.26
N ALA A 121 7.34 -7.56 -0.77
CA ALA A 121 6.34 -8.35 -1.47
C ALA A 121 4.97 -7.68 -1.37
N LEU A 122 4.18 -7.68 -2.45
CA LEU A 122 2.89 -7.01 -2.54
C LEU A 122 1.80 -8.01 -2.91
N VAL A 123 0.69 -7.94 -2.18
CA VAL A 123 -0.56 -8.65 -2.51
C VAL A 123 -1.71 -7.64 -2.57
N CYS A 124 -2.51 -7.69 -3.64
CA CYS A 124 -3.77 -6.96 -3.71
C CYS A 124 -4.95 -7.94 -3.73
N GLU A 125 -5.92 -7.75 -2.84
CA GLU A 125 -7.04 -8.68 -2.66
C GLU A 125 -8.37 -8.01 -2.38
N ASP A 126 -9.44 -8.66 -2.82
CA ASP A 126 -10.84 -8.26 -2.62
C ASP A 126 -11.56 -9.34 -1.78
N PRO A 127 -11.74 -9.15 -0.47
CA PRO A 127 -12.48 -10.06 0.39
C PRO A 127 -14.00 -9.97 0.19
N ASP A 128 -14.49 -8.97 -0.53
CA ASP A 128 -15.93 -8.72 -0.73
C ASP A 128 -16.46 -9.45 -1.98
N ALA A 129 -15.58 -10.10 -2.75
CA ALA A 129 -15.96 -10.92 -3.90
C ALA A 129 -16.92 -12.08 -3.52
N PRO A 130 -17.97 -12.37 -4.32
CA PRO A 130 -19.00 -13.37 -3.98
C PRO A 130 -18.48 -14.80 -3.72
N GLY A 131 -17.32 -15.14 -4.27
CA GLY A 131 -16.68 -16.47 -4.14
C GLY A 131 -15.67 -16.58 -3.00
N GLY A 132 -15.58 -15.58 -2.12
CA GLY A 132 -14.49 -15.41 -1.16
C GLY A 132 -13.36 -14.55 -1.72
N THR A 133 -12.28 -14.42 -0.95
CA THR A 133 -11.18 -13.50 -1.26
C THR A 133 -10.62 -13.71 -2.67
N PHE A 134 -10.70 -12.66 -3.49
CA PHE A 134 -10.18 -12.66 -4.85
C PHE A 134 -8.83 -11.94 -4.93
N VAL A 135 -7.83 -12.57 -5.53
CA VAL A 135 -6.48 -12.01 -5.65
C VAL A 135 -6.37 -11.21 -6.95
N HIS A 136 -6.07 -9.91 -6.85
CA HIS A 136 -5.92 -8.99 -7.98
C HIS A 136 -4.46 -8.82 -8.42
N TRP A 137 -3.51 -8.93 -7.49
CA TRP A 137 -2.09 -8.75 -7.78
C TRP A 137 -1.20 -9.48 -6.80
N VAL A 138 -0.11 -10.06 -7.30
CA VAL A 138 0.94 -10.69 -6.51
C VAL A 138 2.28 -10.29 -7.11
N LEU A 139 3.14 -9.68 -6.30
CA LEU A 139 4.52 -9.37 -6.63
C LEU A 139 5.43 -9.81 -5.49
N ALA A 140 6.58 -10.36 -5.83
CA ALA A 140 7.67 -10.65 -4.89
C ALA A 140 9.00 -10.17 -5.47
N GLY A 141 10.09 -10.27 -4.73
CA GLY A 141 11.41 -9.85 -5.20
C GLY A 141 11.52 -8.34 -5.44
N ILE A 142 10.68 -7.52 -4.81
CA ILE A 142 10.76 -6.07 -4.96
C ILE A 142 11.94 -5.59 -4.09
N SER A 143 12.87 -4.85 -4.71
CA SER A 143 13.98 -4.24 -3.97
C SER A 143 13.46 -3.17 -3.01
N PRO A 144 13.92 -3.12 -1.74
CA PRO A 144 13.55 -2.06 -0.81
C PRO A 144 13.94 -0.66 -1.33
N GLU A 145 14.98 -0.59 -2.17
CA GLU A 145 15.51 0.66 -2.73
C GLU A 145 14.69 1.23 -3.89
N THR A 146 13.68 0.49 -4.37
CA THR A 146 12.83 0.96 -5.48
C THR A 146 11.99 2.17 -5.07
N GLY A 147 11.62 2.29 -3.79
CA GLY A 147 10.81 3.38 -3.24
C GLY A 147 9.34 3.44 -3.72
N GLY A 148 8.98 2.67 -4.75
CA GLY A 148 7.62 2.61 -5.28
C GLY A 148 7.47 1.68 -6.48
N ILE A 149 6.24 1.60 -6.98
CA ILE A 149 5.86 0.94 -8.21
C ILE A 149 5.27 2.00 -9.13
N ALA A 150 5.86 2.14 -10.31
CA ALA A 150 5.33 3.03 -11.33
C ALA A 150 4.02 2.46 -11.88
N GLU A 151 3.15 3.37 -12.29
CA GLU A 151 1.89 3.01 -12.91
C GLU A 151 2.07 2.06 -14.11
N GLY A 152 1.27 0.99 -14.14
CA GLY A 152 1.28 -0.01 -15.20
C GLY A 152 2.57 -0.81 -15.35
N ARG A 153 3.57 -0.61 -14.46
CA ARG A 153 4.91 -1.18 -14.62
C ARG A 153 5.39 -1.80 -13.31
N PRO A 154 5.46 -3.13 -13.20
CA PRO A 154 6.07 -3.75 -12.03
C PRO A 154 7.55 -3.34 -11.93
N PRO A 155 8.13 -3.30 -10.71
CA PRO A 155 9.54 -3.00 -10.52
C PRO A 155 10.45 -3.93 -11.31
N GLU A 156 11.61 -3.43 -11.73
CA GLU A 156 12.63 -4.27 -12.33
C GLU A 156 13.10 -5.34 -11.34
N GLY A 157 13.25 -6.57 -11.82
CA GLY A 157 13.61 -7.72 -10.98
C GLY A 157 12.46 -8.34 -10.18
N ALA A 158 11.29 -7.69 -10.10
CA ALA A 158 10.15 -8.25 -9.38
C ALA A 158 9.58 -9.51 -10.07
N VAL A 159 9.27 -10.52 -9.27
CA VAL A 159 8.62 -11.75 -9.71
C VAL A 159 7.11 -11.52 -9.74
N VAL A 160 6.54 -11.50 -10.94
CA VAL A 160 5.10 -11.32 -11.15
C VAL A 160 4.35 -12.64 -10.98
N GLY A 161 3.50 -12.69 -9.95
CA GLY A 161 2.68 -13.83 -9.55
C GLY A 161 1.40 -14.03 -10.37
N ARG A 162 0.66 -15.10 -10.03
CA ARG A 162 -0.67 -15.41 -10.60
C ARG A 162 -1.78 -14.74 -9.79
N ASN A 163 -2.72 -14.12 -10.49
CA ASN A 163 -3.93 -13.54 -9.92
C ASN A 163 -5.14 -14.49 -10.06
N GLY A 164 -6.26 -14.14 -9.44
CA GLY A 164 -7.51 -14.89 -9.43
C GLY A 164 -8.17 -15.03 -10.82
N PHE A 165 -7.76 -14.23 -11.81
CA PHE A 165 -8.18 -14.38 -13.21
C PHE A 165 -7.39 -15.48 -13.95
N GLY A 166 -6.47 -16.18 -13.27
CA GLY A 166 -5.58 -17.17 -13.88
C GLY A 166 -4.48 -16.55 -14.75
N ARG A 167 -4.25 -15.24 -14.63
CA ARG A 167 -3.26 -14.48 -15.40
C ARG A 167 -2.10 -14.05 -14.50
N ARG A 168 -1.00 -13.61 -15.12
CA ARG A 168 0.11 -12.96 -14.38
C ARG A 168 -0.11 -11.45 -14.36
N GLY A 169 0.23 -10.84 -13.23
CA GLY A 169 0.21 -9.38 -13.07
C GLY A 169 -1.12 -8.83 -12.57
N TRP A 170 -1.29 -7.52 -12.75
CA TRP A 170 -2.47 -6.79 -12.31
C TRP A 170 -3.72 -7.22 -13.08
N GLY A 171 -4.75 -7.62 -12.34
CA GLY A 171 -6.12 -7.65 -12.83
C GLY A 171 -6.93 -6.66 -12.01
N GLY A 172 -7.46 -5.63 -12.65
CA GLY A 172 -8.16 -4.53 -11.98
C GLY A 172 -9.47 -4.95 -11.31
N PRO A 173 -10.04 -4.07 -10.48
CA PRO A 173 -11.39 -4.18 -9.96
C PRO A 173 -12.42 -4.53 -11.03
N ARG A 174 -13.28 -5.50 -10.73
CA ARG A 174 -14.42 -5.87 -11.58
C ARG A 174 -15.58 -6.43 -10.75
N PRO A 175 -16.13 -5.65 -9.82
CA PRO A 175 -17.25 -6.10 -9.01
C PRO A 175 -18.50 -6.34 -9.88
N PRO A 176 -19.46 -7.16 -9.43
CA PRO A 176 -20.77 -7.23 -10.06
C PRO A 176 -21.45 -5.85 -10.12
N VAL A 177 -22.26 -5.62 -11.14
CA VAL A 177 -23.00 -4.35 -11.30
C VAL A 177 -24.06 -4.25 -10.22
N GLY A 178 -24.13 -3.12 -9.52
CA GLY A 178 -25.12 -2.85 -8.47
C GLY A 178 -24.75 -3.39 -7.08
N ASP A 179 -23.59 -4.03 -6.93
CA ASP A 179 -23.07 -4.41 -5.61
C ASP A 179 -22.62 -3.17 -4.81
N GLN A 180 -22.54 -3.31 -3.49
CA GLN A 180 -21.88 -2.30 -2.66
C GLN A 180 -20.43 -2.14 -3.09
N PRO A 181 -19.77 -0.98 -2.88
CA PRO A 181 -18.36 -0.84 -3.22
C PRO A 181 -17.50 -1.93 -2.56
N HIS A 182 -16.79 -2.70 -3.39
CA HIS A 182 -15.82 -3.69 -2.93
C HIS A 182 -14.56 -2.99 -2.44
N ARG A 183 -13.90 -3.59 -1.45
CA ARG A 183 -12.64 -3.12 -0.88
C ARG A 183 -11.47 -3.89 -1.47
N TYR A 184 -10.50 -3.18 -1.99
CA TYR A 184 -9.27 -3.73 -2.56
C TYR A 184 -8.11 -3.42 -1.60
N PHE A 185 -7.63 -4.44 -0.90
CA PHE A 185 -6.57 -4.35 0.08
C PHE A 185 -5.22 -4.59 -0.59
N PHE A 186 -4.45 -3.51 -0.77
CA PHE A 186 -3.04 -3.57 -1.13
C PHE A 186 -2.23 -3.75 0.16
N ARG A 187 -1.54 -4.88 0.29
CA ARG A 187 -0.70 -5.23 1.43
C ARG A 187 0.74 -5.39 0.97
N LEU A 188 1.61 -4.52 1.47
CA LEU A 188 3.05 -4.56 1.24
C LEU A 188 3.72 -5.13 2.48
N TYR A 189 4.49 -6.19 2.30
CA TYR A 189 5.25 -6.86 3.34
C TYR A 189 6.72 -6.52 3.21
N ALA A 190 7.37 -6.17 4.33
CA ALA A 190 8.81 -6.05 4.44
C ALA A 190 9.40 -7.31 5.08
N SER A 191 10.29 -8.01 4.37
CA SER A 191 10.92 -9.23 4.85
C SER A 191 12.40 -9.02 5.22
N ASP A 192 12.85 -9.71 6.27
CA ASP A 192 14.26 -9.73 6.71
C ASP A 192 15.19 -10.59 5.83
N ARG A 193 14.64 -11.27 4.82
CA ARG A 193 15.37 -12.14 3.89
C ARG A 193 14.77 -12.10 2.48
N PRO A 194 15.50 -12.59 1.46
CA PRO A 194 14.91 -12.95 0.18
C PRO A 194 13.84 -14.04 0.35
N LEU A 195 12.73 -13.96 -0.38
CA LEU A 195 11.64 -14.94 -0.28
C LEU A 195 11.86 -16.16 -1.19
N ASP A 196 12.79 -16.07 -2.15
CA ASP A 196 13.18 -17.15 -3.08
C ASP A 196 11.99 -17.83 -3.78
N LEU A 197 10.94 -17.06 -4.06
CA LEU A 197 9.74 -17.57 -4.71
C LEU A 197 10.02 -17.93 -6.18
N GLY A 198 9.52 -19.10 -6.58
CA GLY A 198 9.61 -19.58 -7.96
C GLY A 198 8.82 -18.71 -8.95
N PRO A 199 8.82 -19.08 -10.25
CA PRO A 199 8.12 -18.30 -11.26
C PRO A 199 6.61 -18.30 -11.00
N ALA A 200 6.04 -17.09 -10.97
CA ALA A 200 4.61 -16.85 -10.84
C ALA A 200 3.98 -17.41 -9.54
N PRO A 201 4.43 -16.93 -8.36
CA PRO A 201 3.89 -17.35 -7.07
C PRO A 201 2.41 -16.98 -6.92
N SER A 202 1.69 -17.74 -6.12
CA SER A 202 0.36 -17.36 -5.61
C SER A 202 0.48 -16.44 -4.40
N ALA A 203 -0.64 -15.83 -3.99
CA ALA A 203 -0.70 -15.08 -2.74
C ALA A 203 -0.38 -15.96 -1.52
N ASP A 204 -0.77 -17.24 -1.56
CA ASP A 204 -0.51 -18.18 -0.46
C ASP A 204 0.96 -18.59 -0.37
N ASP A 205 1.64 -18.78 -1.51
CA ASP A 205 3.09 -19.03 -1.53
C ASP A 205 3.84 -17.85 -0.90
N LEU A 206 3.45 -16.62 -1.25
CA LEU A 206 4.05 -15.39 -0.73
C LEU A 206 3.82 -15.26 0.78
N ARG A 207 2.60 -15.48 1.26
CA ARG A 207 2.30 -15.46 2.70
C ARG A 207 3.06 -16.52 3.47
N ALA A 208 3.17 -17.72 2.92
CA ALA A 208 3.93 -18.79 3.54
C ALA A 208 5.42 -18.43 3.65
N ALA A 209 5.98 -17.81 2.60
CA ALA A 209 7.39 -17.41 2.58
C ALA A 209 7.73 -16.28 3.55
N VAL A 210 6.81 -15.31 3.72
CA VAL A 210 7.02 -14.14 4.61
C VAL A 210 6.68 -14.43 6.07
N SER A 211 5.87 -15.46 6.35
CA SER A 211 5.50 -15.85 7.71
C SER A 211 6.75 -16.13 8.57
N GLY A 212 6.82 -15.47 9.73
CA GLY A 212 7.98 -15.55 10.63
C GLY A 212 9.20 -14.72 10.22
N HIS A 213 9.13 -14.05 9.06
CA HIS A 213 10.19 -13.21 8.49
C HIS A 213 9.71 -11.79 8.16
N GLU A 214 8.48 -11.46 8.55
CA GLU A 214 7.87 -10.15 8.35
C GLU A 214 8.39 -9.17 9.42
N LEU A 215 9.04 -8.09 8.96
CA LEU A 215 9.45 -6.97 9.82
C LEU A 215 8.34 -5.94 9.99
N ALA A 216 7.54 -5.71 8.94
CA ALA A 216 6.37 -4.85 8.97
C ALA A 216 5.44 -5.11 7.78
N THR A 217 4.18 -4.70 7.93
CA THR A 217 3.20 -4.62 6.84
C THR A 217 2.64 -3.21 6.72
N GLY A 218 2.55 -2.71 5.49
CA GLY A 218 1.78 -1.53 5.12
C GLY A 218 0.52 -1.92 4.37
N THR A 219 -0.60 -1.26 4.67
CA THR A 219 -1.89 -1.51 4.00
C THR A 219 -2.46 -0.23 3.43
N LEU A 220 -2.93 -0.30 2.19
CA LEU A 220 -3.72 0.71 1.52
C LEU A 220 -5.00 0.05 1.01
N VAL A 221 -6.16 0.63 1.32
CA VAL A 221 -7.45 0.14 0.84
C VAL A 221 -7.98 1.09 -0.22
N GLY A 222 -8.38 0.56 -1.36
CA GLY A 222 -9.14 1.31 -2.36
C GLY A 222 -10.56 0.75 -2.48
N LEU A 223 -11.51 1.60 -2.89
CA LEU A 223 -12.90 1.20 -3.13
C LEU A 223 -13.21 1.18 -4.62
N PHE A 224 -14.06 0.27 -5.09
CA PHE A 224 -14.58 0.32 -6.45
C PHE A 224 -15.98 -0.30 -6.55
N ALA A 225 -16.85 0.28 -7.38
CA ALA A 225 -18.22 -0.17 -7.64
C ALA A 225 -18.56 0.02 -9.13
N ARG A 226 -19.62 -0.67 -9.60
CA ARG A 226 -20.14 -0.57 -10.97
C ARG A 226 -21.65 -0.38 -10.98
#